data_AF-A0A558F3Q9-F1
#
_entry.id   AF-A0A558F3Q9-F1
#
_cell.length_a   1.000
_cell.length_b   1.000
_cell.length_c   1.000
_cell.angle_alpha   90.00
_cell.angle_beta   90.00
_cell.angle_gamma   90.00
#
_symmetry.space_group_name_H-M   'P 1'
#
loop_
_entity.id
_entity.type
_entity.pdbx_description
1 polymer ?
#
loop_
_entity_poly.entity_id
_entity_poly.type
_entity_poly.pdbx_seq_one_letter_code
_entity_poly.pdbx_strand_id
1 'polypeptide(L)'
;MNKGVFALGAMLVLGTCTDVQAVNKICVFDLLGKSGEAYKAMEEWSLAAKAWHGDTLLISYQNEALAENDFELGKCDGVYMTSMRARRYNKFAGSIDAIGAVPSYAIAQKAISFALDKRNQRRLISTVDQESYEVAGISQIGLAYIFVKDKKMNTIEQIKGKKFAVLGYDEAQKIVVKSLGGQAVLSDISDIAKKFNNGQADIMAAPAYAYKPLELYKGLGNEGAIITFPAVNMTMDLIIRSDKFSNAFGQNSRTWFLSRLNTNFNLIQRIEAELPAKYKINLSNEDKTRYQQILREARIGLTKRGIYDASMMSVLKRARCTVDRTNFECTLGGE
;
A
#
# COMPACT_ATOMS: atom_id res chain seq x y z
N MET A 1 42.53 56.60 -50.14
CA MET A 1 42.97 55.20 -49.99
C MET A 1 43.93 55.17 -48.81
N ASN A 2 43.78 54.49 -47.68
CA ASN A 2 42.90 53.39 -47.27
C ASN A 2 42.57 53.59 -45.78
N LYS A 3 41.31 53.33 -45.40
CA LYS A 3 40.86 53.21 -44.00
C LYS A 3 41.10 51.77 -43.55
N GLY A 4 41.89 51.56 -42.50
CA GLY A 4 42.02 50.28 -41.82
C GLY A 4 41.20 50.30 -40.53
N VAL A 5 40.04 49.65 -40.54
CA VAL A 5 39.18 49.46 -39.36
C VAL A 5 39.60 48.17 -38.68
N PHE A 6 40.10 48.26 -37.44
CA PHE A 6 40.29 47.10 -36.56
C PHE A 6 38.93 46.72 -35.95
N ALA A 7 38.38 45.58 -36.35
CA ALA A 7 37.22 44.99 -35.71
C ALA A 7 37.67 44.03 -34.59
N LEU A 8 37.45 44.41 -33.33
CA LEU A 8 37.53 43.49 -32.18
C LEU A 8 36.30 42.57 -32.23
N GLY A 9 36.50 41.29 -32.53
CA GLY A 9 35.47 40.27 -32.39
C GLY A 9 35.31 39.86 -30.93
N ALA A 10 34.20 40.24 -30.29
CA ALA A 10 33.79 39.70 -29.00
C ALA A 10 33.22 38.28 -29.20
N MET A 11 34.00 37.28 -28.81
CA MET A 11 33.58 35.88 -28.83
C MET A 11 32.69 35.62 -27.61
N LEU A 12 31.36 35.62 -27.80
CA LEU A 12 30.41 35.19 -26.77
C LEU A 12 30.60 33.67 -26.54
N VAL A 13 31.19 33.32 -25.41
CA VAL A 13 31.15 31.95 -24.88
C VAL A 13 29.74 31.73 -24.33
N LEU A 14 28.88 31.09 -25.13
CA LEU A 14 27.63 30.49 -24.66
C LEU A 14 28.00 29.33 -23.72
N GLY A 15 28.16 29.64 -22.43
CA GLY A 15 28.23 28.63 -21.39
C GLY A 15 26.91 27.87 -21.35
N THR A 16 26.89 26.65 -21.87
CA THR A 16 25.82 25.71 -21.56
C THR A 16 25.91 25.40 -20.07
N CYS A 17 25.07 26.04 -19.25
CA CYS A 17 24.77 25.52 -17.93
C CYS A 17 24.12 24.15 -18.17
N THR A 18 24.91 23.09 -18.03
CA THR A 18 24.34 21.80 -17.70
C THR A 18 23.78 21.96 -16.30
N ASP A 19 22.48 22.22 -16.19
CA ASP A 19 21.77 22.02 -14.92
C ASP A 19 22.06 20.58 -14.51
N VAL A 20 22.90 20.41 -13.49
CA VAL A 20 23.00 19.14 -12.79
C VAL A 20 21.61 18.95 -12.18
N GLN A 21 20.76 18.18 -12.86
CA GLN A 21 19.49 17.77 -12.29
C GLN A 21 19.81 17.10 -10.96
N ALA A 22 19.35 17.72 -9.87
CA ALA A 22 19.49 17.16 -8.55
C ALA A 22 18.86 15.76 -8.56
N VAL A 23 19.63 14.75 -8.17
CA VAL A 23 19.13 13.37 -8.12
C VAL A 23 18.01 13.30 -7.10
N ASN A 24 16.80 12.94 -7.56
CA ASN A 24 15.62 12.88 -6.71
C ASN A 24 15.72 11.72 -5.72
N LYS A 25 15.56 11.98 -4.42
CA LYS A 25 15.69 10.96 -3.38
C LYS A 25 14.35 10.27 -3.12
N ILE A 26 14.34 8.95 -3.10
CA ILE A 26 13.15 8.16 -2.79
C ILE A 26 13.38 7.38 -1.50
N CYS A 27 12.60 7.67 -0.46
CA CYS A 27 12.57 6.92 0.78
C CYS A 27 11.77 5.62 0.55
N VAL A 28 12.39 4.45 0.73
CA VAL A 28 11.78 3.15 0.43
C VAL A 28 11.67 2.33 1.71
N PHE A 29 10.45 2.07 2.15
CA PHE A 29 10.17 1.19 3.26
C PHE A 29 10.13 -0.29 2.81
N ASP A 30 10.86 -1.14 3.54
CA ASP A 30 10.73 -2.59 3.48
C ASP A 30 11.12 -3.21 4.82
N LEU A 31 10.37 -4.21 5.30
CA LEU A 31 10.65 -4.93 6.55
C LEU A 31 12.10 -5.46 6.62
N LEU A 32 12.66 -5.88 5.48
CA LEU A 32 14.02 -6.41 5.38
C LEU A 32 15.03 -5.37 4.86
N GLY A 33 14.64 -4.09 4.78
CA GLY A 33 15.46 -3.03 4.22
C GLY A 33 15.89 -3.38 2.79
N LYS A 34 17.18 -3.22 2.48
CA LYS A 34 17.72 -3.48 1.14
C LYS A 34 17.55 -4.92 0.66
N SER A 35 17.37 -5.88 1.58
CA SER A 35 17.24 -7.30 1.23
C SER A 35 15.80 -7.71 0.90
N GLY A 36 14.82 -6.83 1.12
CA GLY A 36 13.42 -7.14 0.90
C GLY A 36 12.96 -6.97 -0.55
N GLU A 37 11.86 -7.63 -0.88
CA GLU A 37 11.34 -7.68 -2.25
C GLU A 37 10.73 -6.35 -2.70
N ALA A 38 10.18 -5.56 -1.78
CA ALA A 38 9.67 -4.23 -2.09
C ALA A 38 10.84 -3.28 -2.44
N TYR A 39 11.97 -3.38 -1.72
CA TYR A 39 13.16 -2.59 -2.05
C TYR A 39 13.77 -2.99 -3.41
N LYS A 40 13.91 -4.29 -3.67
CA LYS A 40 14.42 -4.79 -4.97
C LYS A 40 13.53 -4.35 -6.13
N ALA A 41 12.21 -4.38 -5.97
CA ALA A 41 11.28 -3.87 -6.97
C ALA A 41 11.50 -2.37 -7.25
N MET A 42 11.83 -1.59 -6.23
CA MET A 42 12.17 -0.18 -6.39
C MET A 42 13.54 0.04 -7.07
N GLU A 43 14.51 -0.88 -6.90
CA GLU A 43 15.76 -0.85 -7.67
C GLU A 43 15.50 -1.06 -9.17
N GLU A 44 14.66 -2.04 -9.53
CA GLU A 44 14.22 -2.23 -10.93
C GLU A 44 13.48 -1.00 -11.46
N TRP A 45 12.60 -0.41 -10.66
CA TRP A 45 11.89 0.82 -11.01
C TRP A 45 12.85 1.99 -11.23
N SER A 46 13.83 2.19 -10.34
CA SER A 46 14.81 3.27 -10.43
C SER A 46 15.68 3.15 -11.68
N LEU A 47 16.06 1.92 -12.06
CA LEU A 47 16.76 1.66 -13.32
C LEU A 47 15.89 2.02 -14.53
N ALA A 48 14.61 1.62 -14.52
CA ALA A 48 13.68 1.97 -15.58
C ALA A 48 13.40 3.48 -15.63
N ALA A 49 13.41 4.17 -14.48
CA ALA A 49 13.17 5.60 -14.34
C ALA A 49 14.11 6.47 -15.18
N LYS A 50 15.35 6.03 -15.35
CA LYS A 50 16.34 6.69 -16.20
C LYS A 50 15.87 6.89 -17.64
N ALA A 51 15.12 5.94 -18.19
CA ALA A 51 14.61 6.03 -19.57
C ALA A 51 13.56 7.14 -19.77
N TRP A 52 13.00 7.68 -18.70
CA TRP A 52 12.03 8.77 -18.71
C TRP A 52 12.51 9.97 -17.87
N HIS A 53 13.83 10.19 -17.86
CA HIS A 53 14.52 11.32 -17.21
C HIS A 53 14.28 11.41 -15.70
N GLY A 54 14.26 10.24 -15.06
CA GLY A 54 13.94 10.03 -13.67
C GLY A 54 15.12 9.55 -12.84
N ASP A 55 16.25 10.28 -12.84
CA ASP A 55 17.40 9.90 -12.03
C ASP A 55 17.06 9.97 -10.54
N THR A 56 17.16 8.81 -9.87
CA THR A 56 16.71 8.64 -8.49
C THR A 56 17.78 7.98 -7.63
N LEU A 57 17.80 8.35 -6.35
CA LEU A 57 18.59 7.70 -5.31
C LEU A 57 17.64 7.07 -4.29
N LEU A 58 17.72 5.74 -4.13
CA LEU A 58 16.89 5.02 -3.16
C LEU A 58 17.53 5.02 -1.78
N ILE A 59 16.75 5.38 -0.76
CA ILE A 59 17.14 5.37 0.65
C ILE A 59 16.29 4.32 1.36
N SER A 60 16.92 3.27 1.87
CA SER A 60 16.23 2.14 2.50
C SER A 60 15.85 2.42 3.95
N TYR A 61 14.62 2.07 4.33
CA TYR A 61 14.12 2.13 5.69
C TYR A 61 13.47 0.81 6.11
N GLN A 62 13.79 0.34 7.31
CA GLN A 62 13.05 -0.75 7.97
C GLN A 62 11.94 -0.26 8.90
N ASN A 63 11.91 1.04 9.18
CA ASN A 63 10.84 1.68 9.94
C ASN A 63 10.07 2.60 8.99
N GLU A 64 8.83 2.25 8.72
CA GLU A 64 7.96 3.00 7.81
C GLU A 64 7.75 4.44 8.27
N ALA A 65 7.56 4.66 9.57
CA ALA A 65 7.35 6.00 10.13
C ALA A 65 8.59 6.89 9.95
N LEU A 66 9.80 6.33 9.94
CA LEU A 66 11.02 7.09 9.63
C LEU A 66 11.10 7.46 8.15
N ALA A 67 10.68 6.57 7.24
CA ALA A 67 10.61 6.86 5.81
C ALA A 67 9.60 7.99 5.53
N GLU A 68 8.44 7.94 6.17
CA GLU A 68 7.43 8.99 6.12
C GLU A 68 7.96 10.31 6.70
N ASN A 69 8.55 10.29 7.89
CA ASN A 69 9.09 11.50 8.51
C ASN A 69 10.17 12.18 7.64
N ASP A 70 11.08 11.42 7.05
CA ASP A 70 12.12 12.00 6.20
C ASP A 70 11.56 12.51 4.86
N PHE A 71 10.46 11.93 4.38
CA PHE A 71 9.70 12.49 3.26
C PHE A 71 9.03 13.82 3.63
N GLU A 72 8.37 13.90 4.80
CA GLU A 72 7.74 15.14 5.30
C GLU A 72 8.73 16.28 5.49
N LEU A 73 9.91 15.97 6.02
CA LEU A 73 11.00 16.94 6.20
C LEU A 73 11.69 17.35 4.90
N GLY A 74 11.24 16.86 3.74
CA GLY A 74 11.80 17.18 2.44
C GLY A 74 13.20 16.59 2.19
N LYS A 75 13.62 15.60 2.99
CA LYS A 75 14.88 14.88 2.74
C LYS A 75 14.76 13.89 1.57
N CYS A 76 13.52 13.46 1.29
CA CYS A 76 13.14 12.66 0.14
C CYS A 76 12.11 13.41 -0.71
N ASP A 77 12.27 13.33 -2.03
CA ASP A 77 11.35 13.86 -3.05
C ASP A 77 10.20 12.88 -3.35
N GLY A 78 10.34 11.62 -2.93
CA GLY A 78 9.29 10.61 -2.94
C GLY A 78 9.42 9.59 -1.81
N VAL A 79 8.34 8.87 -1.53
CA VAL A 79 8.30 7.79 -0.55
C VAL A 79 7.52 6.60 -1.08
N TYR A 80 8.03 5.40 -0.82
CA TYR A 80 7.39 4.13 -1.11
C TYR A 80 7.06 3.41 0.20
N MET A 81 5.78 3.36 0.55
CA MET A 81 5.28 2.87 1.85
C MET A 81 3.87 2.28 1.71
N THR A 82 3.32 1.70 2.77
CA THR A 82 1.99 1.08 2.73
C THR A 82 0.91 2.10 2.38
N SER A 83 -0.06 1.69 1.56
CA SER A 83 -1.11 2.58 1.07
C SER A 83 -2.03 3.06 2.20
N MET A 84 -2.15 2.28 3.28
CA MET A 84 -2.81 2.71 4.52
C MET A 84 -2.16 3.96 5.14
N ARG A 85 -0.83 4.02 5.23
CA ARG A 85 -0.12 5.21 5.71
C ARG A 85 -0.13 6.32 4.64
N ALA A 86 0.03 5.96 3.37
CA ALA A 86 0.01 6.89 2.25
C ALA A 86 -1.33 7.61 2.04
N ARG A 87 -2.43 7.12 2.64
CA ARG A 87 -3.78 7.71 2.54
C ARG A 87 -3.84 9.19 2.89
N ARG A 88 -2.99 9.68 3.79
CA ARG A 88 -2.89 11.12 4.10
C ARG A 88 -2.47 11.96 2.90
N TYR A 89 -1.63 11.42 2.01
CA TYR A 89 -1.10 12.12 0.83
C TYR A 89 -1.99 11.92 -0.40
N ASN A 90 -2.72 10.80 -0.47
CA ASN A 90 -3.74 10.61 -1.49
C ASN A 90 -4.84 9.66 -0.97
N LYS A 91 -6.01 10.24 -0.67
CA LYS A 91 -7.12 9.48 -0.12
C LYS A 91 -7.68 8.44 -1.09
N PHE A 92 -7.69 8.72 -2.40
CA PHE A 92 -8.18 7.78 -3.41
C PHE A 92 -7.31 6.51 -3.45
N ALA A 93 -6.00 6.66 -3.68
CA ALA A 93 -5.08 5.53 -3.71
C ALA A 93 -4.98 4.82 -2.35
N GLY A 94 -4.83 5.55 -1.25
CA GLY A 94 -4.73 4.94 0.08
C GLY A 94 -6.04 4.31 0.61
N SER A 95 -7.15 4.44 -0.11
CA SER A 95 -8.39 3.71 0.15
C SER A 95 -8.48 2.36 -0.58
N ILE A 96 -7.47 2.00 -1.39
CA ILE A 96 -7.45 0.72 -2.14
C ILE A 96 -7.42 -0.49 -1.19
N ASP A 97 -6.86 -0.31 0.00
CA ASP A 97 -6.75 -1.31 1.08
C ASP A 97 -8.00 -1.32 1.98
N ALA A 98 -9.17 -0.91 1.48
CA ALA A 98 -10.37 -0.89 2.30
C ALA A 98 -10.76 -2.28 2.82
N ILE A 99 -11.06 -2.35 4.11
CA ILE A 99 -11.34 -3.59 4.84
C ILE A 99 -12.42 -4.43 4.16
N GLY A 100 -12.09 -5.66 3.77
CA GLY A 100 -12.97 -6.63 3.12
C GLY A 100 -13.34 -6.31 1.66
N ALA A 101 -12.82 -5.22 1.08
CA ALA A 101 -13.15 -4.82 -0.28
C ALA A 101 -12.51 -5.72 -1.35
N VAL A 102 -11.45 -6.43 -1.00
CA VAL A 102 -10.63 -7.17 -1.97
C VAL A 102 -10.32 -8.56 -1.41
N PRO A 103 -11.27 -9.51 -1.55
CA PRO A 103 -11.15 -10.83 -0.93
C PRO A 103 -10.34 -11.85 -1.75
N SER A 104 -9.70 -11.44 -2.85
CA SER A 104 -8.85 -12.34 -3.66
C SER A 104 -7.82 -11.57 -4.50
N TYR A 105 -6.76 -12.27 -4.93
CA TYR A 105 -5.75 -11.67 -5.81
C TYR A 105 -6.30 -11.27 -7.18
N ALA A 106 -7.25 -12.02 -7.75
CA ALA A 106 -7.87 -11.64 -9.01
C ALA A 106 -8.58 -10.27 -8.88
N ILE A 107 -9.23 -10.03 -7.74
CA ILE A 107 -9.88 -8.76 -7.45
C ILE A 107 -8.84 -7.67 -7.20
N ALA A 108 -7.79 -7.96 -6.42
CA ALA A 108 -6.71 -7.01 -6.15
C ALA A 108 -6.01 -6.55 -7.44
N GLN A 109 -5.75 -7.47 -8.36
CA GLN A 109 -5.14 -7.16 -9.64
C GLN A 109 -6.02 -6.22 -10.48
N LYS A 110 -7.34 -6.47 -10.53
CA LYS A 110 -8.30 -5.58 -11.18
C LYS A 110 -8.39 -4.23 -10.47
N ALA A 111 -8.39 -4.21 -9.14
CA ALA A 111 -8.43 -3.00 -8.35
C ALA A 111 -7.23 -2.09 -8.64
N ILE A 112 -6.00 -2.62 -8.58
CA ILE A 112 -4.78 -1.86 -8.89
C ILE A 112 -4.79 -1.39 -10.35
N SER A 113 -5.13 -2.28 -11.29
CA SER A 113 -5.22 -1.92 -12.71
C SER A 113 -6.23 -0.79 -12.97
N PHE A 114 -7.38 -0.84 -12.31
CA PHE A 114 -8.41 0.18 -12.43
C PHE A 114 -8.03 1.49 -11.73
N ALA A 115 -7.38 1.43 -10.57
CA ALA A 115 -6.91 2.59 -9.83
C ALA A 115 -5.86 3.38 -10.64
N LEU A 116 -4.91 2.67 -11.24
CA LEU A 116 -3.81 3.25 -12.04
C LEU A 116 -4.20 3.58 -13.49
N ASP A 117 -5.43 3.29 -13.92
CA ASP A 117 -5.94 3.63 -15.25
C ASP A 117 -5.86 5.15 -15.50
N LYS A 118 -5.46 5.56 -16.70
CA LYS A 118 -5.31 6.97 -17.08
C LYS A 118 -6.56 7.82 -16.83
N ARG A 119 -7.76 7.23 -16.88
CA ARG A 119 -9.03 7.91 -16.54
C ARG A 119 -9.08 8.40 -15.09
N ASN A 120 -8.29 7.80 -14.21
CA ASN A 120 -8.18 8.17 -12.79
C ASN A 120 -6.99 9.10 -12.49
N GLN A 121 -6.20 9.54 -13.48
CA GLN A 121 -5.00 10.36 -13.27
C GLN A 121 -5.23 11.58 -12.36
N ARG A 122 -6.37 12.26 -12.49
CA ARG A 122 -6.71 13.43 -11.66
C ARG A 122 -6.93 13.08 -10.18
N ARG A 123 -7.38 11.85 -9.89
CA ARG A 123 -7.59 11.35 -8.52
C ARG A 123 -6.28 10.90 -7.87
N LEU A 124 -5.25 10.64 -8.67
CA LEU A 124 -3.92 10.25 -8.22
C LEU A 124 -3.04 11.45 -7.89
N ILE A 125 -3.53 12.67 -8.12
CA ILE A 125 -2.89 13.91 -7.71
C ILE A 125 -3.74 14.53 -6.60
N SER A 126 -3.10 15.00 -5.54
CA SER A 126 -3.77 15.64 -4.42
C SER A 126 -2.93 16.80 -3.88
N THR A 127 -3.57 17.71 -3.16
CA THR A 127 -2.88 18.81 -2.47
C THR A 127 -3.14 18.71 -0.98
N VAL A 128 -2.07 18.66 -0.19
CA VAL A 128 -2.10 18.60 1.28
C VAL A 128 -1.12 19.64 1.79
N ASP A 129 -1.56 20.49 2.70
CA ASP A 129 -0.73 21.57 3.27
C ASP A 129 0.00 22.43 2.22
N GLN A 130 -0.71 22.77 1.14
CA GLN A 130 -0.22 23.54 -0.03
C GLN A 130 0.84 22.83 -0.89
N GLU A 131 1.16 21.57 -0.60
CA GLU A 131 2.07 20.74 -1.39
C GLU A 131 1.31 19.78 -2.29
N SER A 132 1.78 19.61 -3.53
CA SER A 132 1.20 18.69 -4.50
C SER A 132 1.86 17.32 -4.42
N TYR A 133 1.05 16.30 -4.18
CA TYR A 133 1.47 14.91 -4.14
C TYR A 133 0.87 14.14 -5.31
N GLU A 134 1.67 13.28 -5.94
CA GLU A 134 1.22 12.37 -6.97
C GLU A 134 1.52 10.92 -6.59
N VAL A 135 0.54 10.05 -6.79
CA VAL A 135 0.70 8.59 -6.71
C VAL A 135 1.29 8.12 -8.02
N ALA A 136 2.60 7.85 -8.03
CA ALA A 136 3.36 7.40 -9.18
C ALA A 136 3.33 5.87 -9.36
N GLY A 137 2.78 5.12 -8.40
CA GLY A 137 2.70 3.67 -8.50
C GLY A 137 1.92 3.05 -7.34
N ILE A 138 1.37 1.87 -7.60
CA ILE A 138 0.76 1.00 -6.58
C ILE A 138 1.25 -0.42 -6.87
N SER A 139 1.71 -1.13 -5.85
CA SER A 139 2.03 -2.55 -5.96
C SER A 139 1.43 -3.35 -4.81
N GLN A 140 1.32 -4.66 -4.98
CA GLN A 140 0.79 -5.57 -3.99
C GLN A 140 1.89 -6.06 -3.04
N ILE A 141 1.58 -6.13 -1.74
CA ILE A 141 2.41 -6.81 -0.72
C ILE A 141 1.71 -8.01 -0.07
N GLY A 142 0.42 -8.21 -0.32
CA GLY A 142 -0.28 -9.45 -0.01
C GLY A 142 -1.70 -9.27 0.51
N LEU A 143 -2.44 -10.37 0.52
CA LEU A 143 -3.68 -10.43 1.27
C LEU A 143 -3.37 -10.61 2.77
N ALA A 144 -3.92 -9.74 3.60
CA ALA A 144 -3.75 -9.82 5.04
C ALA A 144 -4.74 -10.81 5.67
N TYR A 145 -4.19 -11.84 6.28
CA TYR A 145 -4.94 -12.86 7.02
C TYR A 145 -4.98 -12.54 8.51
N ILE A 146 -5.99 -13.07 9.19
CA ILE A 146 -6.12 -12.91 10.64
C ILE A 146 -5.30 -13.98 11.34
N PHE A 147 -4.34 -13.54 12.15
CA PHE A 147 -3.53 -14.37 13.03
C PHE A 147 -4.15 -14.33 14.42
N VAL A 148 -4.41 -15.51 14.98
CA VAL A 148 -5.00 -15.68 16.31
C VAL A 148 -4.09 -16.54 17.17
N LYS A 149 -4.00 -16.24 18.47
CA LYS A 149 -3.22 -17.05 19.43
C LYS A 149 -3.87 -18.39 19.81
N ASP A 150 -5.17 -18.53 19.56
CA ASP A 150 -5.95 -19.74 19.84
C ASP A 150 -6.88 -20.03 18.66
N LYS A 151 -6.72 -21.21 18.05
CA LYS A 151 -7.52 -21.72 16.94
C LYS A 151 -9.02 -21.82 17.23
N LYS A 152 -9.42 -21.79 18.50
CA LYS A 152 -10.83 -21.67 18.90
C LYS A 152 -11.43 -20.31 18.51
N MET A 153 -10.60 -19.29 18.23
CA MET A 153 -10.99 -18.01 17.67
C MET A 153 -11.01 -18.10 16.14
N ASN A 154 -12.00 -18.79 15.57
CA ASN A 154 -12.17 -19.07 14.16
C ASN A 154 -13.39 -18.40 13.51
N THR A 155 -14.16 -17.57 14.22
CA THR A 155 -15.22 -16.72 13.65
C THR A 155 -15.04 -15.24 14.00
N ILE A 156 -15.72 -14.37 13.26
CA ILE A 156 -15.62 -12.92 13.47
C ILE A 156 -16.24 -12.47 14.80
N GLU A 157 -17.25 -13.17 15.31
CA GLU A 157 -17.91 -12.88 16.60
C GLU A 157 -16.99 -13.10 17.79
N GLN A 158 -16.04 -14.02 17.65
CA GLN A 158 -15.08 -14.36 18.70
C GLN A 158 -14.01 -13.28 18.91
N ILE A 159 -14.01 -12.24 18.07
CA ILE A 159 -13.25 -10.99 18.31
C ILE A 159 -13.77 -10.26 19.55
N LYS A 160 -15.03 -10.44 19.93
CA LYS A 160 -15.65 -9.74 21.08
C LYS A 160 -14.86 -10.00 22.37
N GLY A 161 -14.46 -8.93 23.03
CA GLY A 161 -13.68 -8.94 24.26
C GLY A 161 -12.19 -9.23 24.08
N LYS A 162 -11.71 -9.55 22.86
CA LYS A 162 -10.31 -9.87 22.57
C LYS A 162 -9.50 -8.63 22.23
N LYS A 163 -8.19 -8.69 22.51
CA LYS A 163 -7.23 -7.65 22.16
C LYS A 163 -6.77 -7.82 20.71
N PHE A 164 -7.09 -6.85 19.86
CA PHE A 164 -6.71 -6.86 18.45
C PHE A 164 -5.63 -5.80 18.22
N ALA A 165 -4.44 -6.21 17.80
CA ALA A 165 -3.38 -5.30 17.40
C ALA A 165 -3.73 -4.60 16.07
N VAL A 166 -3.85 -3.28 16.12
CA VAL A 166 -4.20 -2.45 14.97
C VAL A 166 -3.15 -1.37 14.76
N LEU A 167 -3.01 -0.91 13.52
CA LEU A 167 -2.14 0.21 13.19
C LEU A 167 -2.73 1.50 13.77
N GLY A 168 -1.97 2.18 14.62
CA GLY A 168 -2.45 3.33 15.39
C GLY A 168 -2.89 4.51 14.52
N TYR A 169 -2.28 4.65 13.34
CA TYR A 169 -2.59 5.66 12.34
C TYR A 169 -3.79 5.30 11.45
N ASP A 170 -4.30 4.06 11.49
CA ASP A 170 -5.44 3.65 10.67
C ASP A 170 -6.76 3.70 11.47
N GLU A 171 -7.50 4.79 11.31
CA GLU A 171 -8.83 4.97 11.91
C GLU A 171 -9.82 3.85 11.51
N ALA A 172 -9.69 3.30 10.30
CA ALA A 172 -10.59 2.26 9.83
C ALA A 172 -10.51 1.01 10.72
N GLN A 173 -9.30 0.53 11.00
CA GLN A 173 -9.09 -0.64 11.86
C GLN A 173 -9.62 -0.40 13.28
N LYS A 174 -9.35 0.78 13.86
CA LYS A 174 -9.80 1.14 15.21
C LYS A 174 -11.33 1.10 15.32
N ILE A 175 -12.03 1.68 14.34
CA ILE A 175 -13.49 1.71 14.31
C ILE A 175 -14.05 0.31 14.12
N VAL A 176 -13.50 -0.48 13.18
CA VAL A 176 -13.99 -1.83 12.90
C VAL A 176 -13.82 -2.74 14.11
N VAL A 177 -12.62 -2.80 14.71
CA VAL A 177 -12.37 -3.61 15.91
C VAL A 177 -13.33 -3.23 17.04
N LYS A 178 -13.50 -1.93 17.30
CA LYS A 178 -14.44 -1.46 18.34
C LYS A 178 -15.89 -1.84 18.01
N SER A 179 -16.32 -1.74 16.76
CA SER A 179 -17.68 -2.09 16.33
C SER A 179 -18.00 -3.59 16.50
N LEU A 180 -16.97 -4.44 16.42
CA LEU A 180 -17.07 -5.88 16.66
C LEU A 180 -16.93 -6.25 18.16
N GLY A 181 -16.83 -5.25 19.04
CA GLY A 181 -16.66 -5.44 20.48
C GLY A 181 -15.26 -5.89 20.89
N GLY A 182 -14.26 -5.78 20.01
CA GLY A 182 -12.86 -6.02 20.32
C GLY A 182 -12.18 -4.81 20.98
N GLN A 183 -11.00 -5.03 21.54
CA GLN A 183 -10.17 -4.01 22.19
C GLN A 183 -8.97 -3.69 21.30
N ALA A 184 -8.89 -2.47 20.77
CA ALA A 184 -7.78 -2.06 19.92
C ALA A 184 -6.49 -1.88 20.74
N VAL A 185 -5.44 -2.63 20.37
CA VAL A 185 -4.08 -2.45 20.86
C VAL A 185 -3.31 -1.67 19.78
N LEU A 186 -3.17 -0.35 20.01
CA LEU A 186 -2.54 0.55 19.04
C LEU A 186 -1.08 0.18 18.85
N SER A 187 -0.65 0.05 17.60
CA SER A 187 0.67 -0.43 17.21
C SER A 187 1.20 0.33 15.99
N ASP A 188 2.50 0.26 15.79
CA ASP A 188 3.17 0.63 14.55
C ASP A 188 3.67 -0.65 13.85
N ILE A 189 4.01 -0.61 12.57
CA ILE A 189 4.59 -1.79 11.88
C ILE A 189 5.84 -2.29 12.62
N SER A 190 6.62 -1.37 13.21
CA SER A 190 7.84 -1.67 13.96
C SER A 190 7.62 -2.46 15.26
N ASP A 191 6.38 -2.50 15.80
CA ASP A 191 6.08 -3.15 17.08
C ASP A 191 4.85 -4.06 17.11
N ILE A 192 4.00 -4.05 16.08
CA ILE A 192 2.75 -4.81 16.03
C ILE A 192 2.96 -6.32 16.25
N ALA A 193 3.99 -6.88 15.61
CA ALA A 193 4.34 -8.29 15.76
C ALA A 193 4.89 -8.60 17.14
N LYS A 194 5.64 -7.68 17.77
CA LYS A 194 6.13 -7.87 19.14
C LYS A 194 4.96 -7.94 20.12
N LYS A 195 3.94 -7.09 19.93
CA LYS A 195 2.72 -7.10 20.75
C LYS A 195 1.94 -8.40 20.62
N PHE A 196 1.82 -8.94 19.41
CA PHE A 196 1.21 -10.26 19.19
C PHE A 196 2.07 -11.41 19.77
N ASN A 197 3.36 -11.44 19.41
CA ASN A 197 4.30 -12.48 19.84
C ASN A 197 4.41 -12.59 21.36
N ASN A 198 4.37 -11.45 22.07
CA ASN A 198 4.46 -11.40 23.52
C ASN A 198 3.09 -11.49 24.22
N GLY A 199 1.99 -11.69 23.49
CA GLY A 199 0.64 -11.84 24.06
C GLY A 199 0.01 -10.56 24.61
N GLN A 200 0.52 -9.39 24.23
CA GLN A 200 -0.15 -8.11 24.51
C GLN A 200 -1.42 -7.96 23.65
N ALA A 201 -1.44 -8.60 22.47
CA ALA A 201 -2.61 -8.77 21.63
C ALA A 201 -2.89 -10.26 21.37
N ASP A 202 -4.18 -10.61 21.28
CA ASP A 202 -4.68 -11.96 20.98
C ASP A 202 -4.80 -12.19 19.46
N ILE A 203 -4.99 -11.10 18.72
CA ILE A 203 -5.33 -11.09 17.29
C ILE A 203 -4.49 -10.02 16.58
N MET A 204 -4.01 -10.32 15.37
CA MET A 204 -3.47 -9.31 14.45
C MET A 204 -3.82 -9.67 13.00
N ALA A 205 -3.67 -8.72 12.07
CA ALA A 205 -3.76 -8.97 10.64
C ALA A 205 -2.39 -8.75 9.98
N ALA A 206 -1.97 -9.66 9.10
CA ALA A 206 -0.73 -9.52 8.36
C ALA A 206 -0.75 -10.30 7.04
N PRO A 207 -0.03 -9.85 6.00
CA PRO A 207 0.19 -10.63 4.81
C PRO A 207 1.26 -11.69 5.05
N ALA A 208 1.30 -12.72 4.21
CA ALA A 208 2.35 -13.72 4.25
C ALA A 208 3.77 -13.13 4.17
N TYR A 209 3.91 -12.00 3.46
CA TYR A 209 5.16 -11.24 3.36
C TYR A 209 5.78 -10.89 4.72
N ALA A 210 4.95 -10.65 5.74
CA ALA A 210 5.41 -10.30 7.08
C ALA A 210 5.69 -11.52 7.97
N TYR A 211 5.31 -12.74 7.57
CA TYR A 211 5.32 -13.93 8.43
C TYR A 211 6.70 -14.27 9.00
N LYS A 212 7.69 -14.43 8.11
CA LYS A 212 9.07 -14.75 8.50
C LYS A 212 9.80 -13.53 9.06
N PRO A 213 9.80 -12.35 8.39
CA PRO A 213 10.54 -11.17 8.88
C PRO A 213 10.14 -10.74 10.29
N LEU A 214 8.85 -10.86 10.63
CA LEU A 214 8.32 -10.48 11.94
C LEU A 214 8.19 -11.65 12.92
N GLU A 215 8.67 -12.84 12.53
CA GLU A 215 8.68 -14.04 13.35
C GLU A 215 7.30 -14.39 13.95
N LEU A 216 6.22 -14.24 13.17
CA LEU A 216 4.84 -14.40 13.64
C LEU A 216 4.53 -15.81 14.15
N TYR A 217 5.37 -16.79 13.81
CA TYR A 217 5.32 -18.14 14.36
C TYR A 217 5.49 -18.17 15.89
N LYS A 218 6.18 -17.18 16.49
CA LYS A 218 6.34 -17.07 17.95
C LYS A 218 5.01 -16.79 18.64
N GLY A 219 4.21 -15.86 18.12
CA GLY A 219 2.88 -15.54 18.66
C GLY A 219 1.83 -16.61 18.39
N LEU A 220 1.94 -17.32 17.26
CA LEU A 220 1.08 -18.47 16.98
C LEU A 220 1.35 -19.63 17.94
N GLY A 221 2.62 -19.94 18.25
CA GLY A 221 2.95 -21.07 19.11
C GLY A 221 2.35 -22.39 18.59
N ASN A 222 1.82 -23.22 19.48
CA ASN A 222 1.19 -24.50 19.11
C ASN A 222 -0.34 -24.41 18.93
N GLU A 223 -0.98 -23.43 19.55
CA GLU A 223 -2.45 -23.30 19.56
C GLU A 223 -2.98 -22.27 18.58
N GLY A 224 -2.12 -21.41 18.04
CA GLY A 224 -2.51 -20.34 17.14
C GLY A 224 -2.92 -20.84 15.76
N ALA A 225 -3.57 -19.94 15.03
CA ALA A 225 -4.04 -20.19 13.68
C ALA A 225 -3.98 -18.93 12.81
N ILE A 226 -4.05 -19.15 11.50
CA ILE A 226 -4.15 -18.16 10.44
C ILE A 226 -5.47 -18.43 9.73
N ILE A 227 -6.45 -17.55 9.91
CA ILE A 227 -7.72 -17.61 9.20
C ILE A 227 -7.49 -17.11 7.77
N THR A 228 -7.59 -17.99 6.80
CA THR A 228 -7.23 -17.75 5.39
C THR A 228 -8.34 -17.05 4.58
N PHE A 229 -9.30 -16.42 5.27
CA PHE A 229 -10.18 -15.43 4.64
C PHE A 229 -9.58 -14.04 4.83
N PRO A 230 -9.24 -13.33 3.75
CA PRO A 230 -8.49 -12.08 3.86
C PRO A 230 -9.35 -10.95 4.42
N ALA A 231 -8.84 -10.29 5.46
CA ALA A 231 -9.50 -9.15 6.08
C ALA A 231 -9.25 -7.86 5.29
N VAL A 232 -8.06 -7.73 4.72
CA VAL A 232 -7.61 -6.54 4.00
C VAL A 232 -6.70 -6.98 2.86
N ASN A 233 -6.74 -6.25 1.75
CA ASN A 233 -5.69 -6.30 0.75
C ASN A 233 -4.63 -5.26 1.12
N MET A 234 -3.35 -5.62 1.14
CA MET A 234 -2.29 -4.69 1.48
C MET A 234 -1.47 -4.35 0.25
N THR A 235 -1.33 -3.04 0.01
CA THR A 235 -0.56 -2.47 -1.09
C THR A 235 0.49 -1.48 -0.58
N MET A 236 1.42 -1.14 -1.47
CA MET A 236 2.39 -0.07 -1.29
C MET A 236 2.15 0.99 -2.36
N ASP A 237 2.14 2.25 -1.96
CA ASP A 237 2.05 3.40 -2.84
C ASP A 237 3.43 4.04 -2.99
N LEU A 238 3.79 4.39 -4.22
CA LEU A 238 4.86 5.35 -4.48
C LEU A 238 4.24 6.74 -4.56
N ILE A 239 4.51 7.57 -3.56
CA ILE A 239 4.10 8.97 -3.50
C ILE A 239 5.30 9.84 -3.87
N ILE A 240 5.10 10.82 -4.75
CA ILE A 240 6.12 11.80 -5.14
C ILE A 240 5.61 13.23 -4.93
N ARG A 241 6.53 14.16 -4.66
CA ARG A 241 6.27 15.61 -4.73
C ARG A 241 6.23 16.01 -6.19
N SER A 242 5.05 16.34 -6.72
CA SER A 242 4.85 16.47 -8.17
C SER A 242 5.77 17.52 -8.82
N ASP A 243 6.14 18.57 -8.09
CA ASP A 243 7.00 19.67 -8.51
C ASP A 243 8.49 19.29 -8.67
N LYS A 244 8.90 18.16 -8.10
CA LYS A 244 10.29 17.63 -8.21
C LYS A 244 10.51 16.78 -9.45
N PHE A 245 9.46 16.46 -10.20
CA PHE A 245 9.51 15.55 -11.34
C PHE A 245 8.90 16.19 -12.59
N SER A 246 9.21 15.65 -13.77
CA SER A 246 8.61 16.12 -15.01
C SER A 246 7.11 15.77 -15.06
N ASN A 247 6.30 16.56 -15.75
CA ASN A 247 4.85 16.35 -15.85
C ASN A 247 4.46 14.95 -16.37
N ALA A 248 5.32 14.30 -17.16
CA ALA A 248 5.07 12.95 -17.68
C ALA A 248 5.55 11.83 -16.75
N PHE A 249 6.37 12.16 -15.74
CA PHE A 249 7.05 11.20 -14.87
C PHE A 249 6.04 10.27 -14.18
N GLY A 250 5.06 10.82 -13.47
CA GLY A 250 4.08 10.01 -12.74
C GLY A 250 3.31 9.03 -13.64
N GLN A 251 2.95 9.44 -14.87
CA GLN A 251 2.27 8.55 -15.82
C GLN A 251 3.18 7.45 -16.37
N ASN A 252 4.44 7.75 -16.66
CA ASN A 252 5.43 6.75 -17.08
C ASN A 252 5.69 5.74 -15.97
N SER A 253 5.84 6.22 -14.73
CA SER A 253 5.95 5.39 -13.54
C SER A 253 4.76 4.43 -13.41
N ARG A 254 3.53 4.92 -13.45
CA ARG A 254 2.32 4.08 -13.34
C ARG A 254 2.25 3.03 -14.45
N THR A 255 2.66 3.39 -15.67
CA THR A 255 2.73 2.46 -16.80
C THR A 255 3.72 1.33 -16.52
N TRP A 256 4.88 1.64 -15.94
CA TRP A 256 5.84 0.64 -15.50
C TRP A 256 5.25 -0.28 -14.43
N PHE A 257 4.61 0.26 -13.37
CA PHE A 257 3.97 -0.55 -12.32
C PHE A 257 2.92 -1.51 -12.90
N LEU A 258 2.07 -1.02 -13.82
CA LEU A 258 1.10 -1.84 -14.55
C LEU A 258 1.77 -2.96 -15.37
N SER A 259 2.91 -2.69 -16.02
CA SER A 259 3.66 -3.70 -16.78
C SER A 259 4.24 -4.82 -15.90
N ARG A 260 4.53 -4.52 -14.63
CA ARG A 260 5.11 -5.46 -13.66
C ARG A 260 4.06 -6.17 -12.79
N LEU A 261 2.78 -5.82 -12.96
CA LEU A 261 1.70 -6.28 -12.09
C LEU A 261 1.61 -7.82 -12.01
N ASN A 262 1.67 -8.52 -13.15
CA ASN A 262 1.67 -9.99 -13.17
C ASN A 262 2.86 -10.58 -12.39
N THR A 263 4.06 -10.03 -12.58
CA THR A 263 5.28 -10.49 -11.89
C THR A 263 5.18 -10.27 -10.39
N ASN A 264 4.70 -9.09 -9.97
CA ASN A 264 4.48 -8.77 -8.57
C ASN A 264 3.49 -9.74 -7.91
N PHE A 265 2.34 -10.01 -8.54
CA PHE A 265 1.36 -10.97 -8.00
C PHE A 265 1.89 -12.40 -7.91
N ASN A 266 2.61 -12.88 -8.94
CA ASN A 266 3.22 -14.20 -8.93
C ASN A 266 4.27 -14.37 -7.82
N LEU A 267 5.00 -13.30 -7.47
CA LEU A 267 5.93 -13.31 -6.34
C LEU A 267 5.18 -13.42 -5.02
N ILE A 268 4.18 -12.54 -4.80
CA ILE A 268 3.41 -12.50 -3.56
C ILE A 268 2.66 -13.83 -3.32
N GLN A 269 2.07 -14.42 -4.35
CA GLN A 269 1.40 -15.73 -4.24
C GLN A 269 2.38 -16.86 -3.89
N ARG A 270 3.62 -16.82 -4.39
CA ARG A 270 4.67 -17.77 -4.01
C ARG A 270 5.03 -17.63 -2.53
N ILE A 271 5.21 -16.39 -2.05
CA ILE A 271 5.47 -16.12 -0.63
C ILE A 271 4.32 -16.61 0.24
N GLU A 272 3.08 -16.42 -0.18
CA GLU A 272 1.90 -16.92 0.53
C GLU A 272 1.81 -18.45 0.60
N ALA A 273 2.22 -19.14 -0.48
CA ALA A 273 2.26 -20.60 -0.49
C ALA A 273 3.18 -21.17 0.59
N GLU A 274 4.20 -20.41 1.03
CA GLU A 274 5.13 -20.81 2.10
C GLU A 274 4.52 -20.74 3.52
N LEU A 275 3.33 -20.17 3.69
CA LEU A 275 2.66 -20.17 5.00
C LEU A 275 2.41 -21.62 5.47
N PRO A 276 2.82 -22.00 6.70
CA PRO A 276 2.71 -23.38 7.15
C PRO A 276 1.27 -23.88 7.22
N ALA A 277 1.00 -25.01 6.58
CA ALA A 277 -0.33 -25.61 6.51
C ALA A 277 -0.94 -25.89 7.91
N LYS A 278 -0.11 -26.24 8.90
CA LYS A 278 -0.54 -26.52 10.27
C LYS A 278 -1.28 -25.36 10.97
N TYR A 279 -1.04 -24.13 10.53
CA TYR A 279 -1.72 -22.95 11.10
C TYR A 279 -2.97 -22.55 10.31
N LYS A 280 -3.15 -23.01 9.07
CA LYS A 280 -4.21 -22.50 8.19
C LYS A 280 -5.58 -23.04 8.60
N ILE A 281 -6.53 -22.15 8.80
CA ILE A 281 -7.95 -22.46 8.99
C ILE A 281 -8.75 -21.79 7.88
N ASN A 282 -9.48 -22.60 7.12
CA ASN A 282 -10.42 -22.12 6.13
C ASN A 282 -11.80 -21.95 6.77
N LEU A 283 -12.45 -20.81 6.50
CA LEU A 283 -13.83 -20.58 6.89
C LEU A 283 -14.80 -21.40 6.01
N SER A 284 -15.95 -21.76 6.58
CA SER A 284 -17.07 -22.30 5.82
C SER A 284 -17.60 -21.25 4.81
N ASN A 285 -18.33 -21.67 3.77
CA ASN A 285 -18.90 -20.71 2.82
C ASN A 285 -19.94 -19.78 3.47
N GLU A 286 -20.66 -20.27 4.48
CA GLU A 286 -21.59 -19.47 5.28
C GLU A 286 -20.83 -18.39 6.05
N ASP A 287 -19.77 -18.76 6.76
CA ASP A 287 -18.93 -17.83 7.52
C ASP A 287 -18.27 -16.79 6.60
N LYS A 288 -17.79 -17.20 5.41
CA LYS A 288 -17.24 -16.26 4.41
C LYS A 288 -18.29 -15.22 3.99
N THR A 289 -19.51 -15.65 3.71
CA THR A 289 -20.61 -14.76 3.30
C THR A 289 -20.96 -13.79 4.42
N ARG A 290 -21.11 -14.31 5.64
CA ARG A 290 -21.39 -13.51 6.85
C ARG A 290 -20.28 -12.51 7.14
N TYR A 291 -19.02 -12.94 7.04
CA TYR A 291 -17.85 -12.08 7.21
C TYR A 291 -17.85 -10.96 6.18
N GLN A 292 -18.12 -11.27 4.90
CA GLN A 292 -18.19 -10.27 3.84
C GLN A 292 -19.32 -9.25 4.09
N GLN A 293 -20.50 -9.68 4.54
CA GLN A 293 -21.61 -8.78 4.90
C GLN A 293 -21.24 -7.80 6.01
N ILE A 294 -20.62 -8.29 7.09
CA ILE A 294 -20.19 -7.45 8.22
C ILE A 294 -19.16 -6.41 7.76
N LEU A 295 -18.16 -6.84 6.97
CA LEU A 295 -17.14 -5.93 6.48
C LEU A 295 -17.69 -4.92 5.47
N ARG A 296 -18.70 -5.29 4.68
CA ARG A 296 -19.40 -4.37 3.79
C ARG A 296 -20.06 -3.23 4.56
N GLU A 297 -20.83 -3.55 5.60
CA GLU A 297 -21.48 -2.52 6.42
C GLU A 297 -20.44 -1.61 7.10
N ALA A 298 -19.34 -2.18 7.57
CA ALA A 298 -18.21 -1.41 8.06
C ALA A 298 -17.64 -0.45 7.00
N ARG A 299 -17.37 -0.93 5.77
CA ARG A 299 -16.88 -0.08 4.67
C ARG A 299 -17.83 1.07 4.37
N ILE A 300 -19.13 0.80 4.26
CA ILE A 300 -20.14 1.84 3.99
C ILE A 300 -20.12 2.89 5.11
N GLY A 301 -20.08 2.46 6.37
CA GLY A 301 -19.97 3.35 7.53
C GLY A 301 -18.69 4.20 7.50
N LEU A 302 -17.55 3.61 7.16
CA LEU A 302 -16.25 4.29 7.06
C LEU A 302 -16.23 5.30 5.91
N THR A 303 -16.81 4.97 4.77
CA THR A 303 -16.95 5.89 3.62
C THR A 303 -17.84 7.07 3.97
N LYS A 304 -18.98 6.84 4.64
CA LYS A 304 -19.87 7.91 5.12
C LYS A 304 -19.19 8.86 6.12
N ARG A 305 -18.24 8.35 6.91
CA ARG A 305 -17.41 9.14 7.84
C ARG A 305 -16.28 9.89 7.13
N GLY A 306 -16.13 9.74 5.82
CA GLY A 306 -15.05 10.36 5.06
C GLY A 306 -13.68 9.72 5.31
N ILE A 307 -13.61 8.49 5.82
CA ILE A 307 -12.34 7.77 6.00
C ILE A 307 -11.88 7.18 4.67
N TYR A 308 -12.77 6.47 3.97
CA TYR A 308 -12.50 5.99 2.62
C TYR A 308 -12.98 6.97 1.55
N ASP A 309 -12.32 6.93 0.40
CA ASP A 309 -12.73 7.65 -0.81
C ASP A 309 -13.86 6.91 -1.54
N ALA A 310 -14.97 7.60 -1.79
CA ALA A 310 -16.14 7.00 -2.45
C ALA A 310 -15.86 6.60 -3.91
N SER A 311 -15.01 7.34 -4.63
CA SER A 311 -14.62 6.94 -5.99
C SER A 311 -13.80 5.65 -5.97
N MET A 312 -12.93 5.49 -4.97
CA MET A 312 -12.19 4.24 -4.79
C MET A 312 -13.13 3.09 -4.42
N MET A 313 -14.15 3.31 -3.57
CA MET A 313 -15.13 2.25 -3.25
C MET A 313 -15.86 1.76 -4.50
N SER A 314 -16.24 2.68 -5.39
CA SER A 314 -16.78 2.33 -6.71
C SER A 314 -15.80 1.53 -7.58
N VAL A 315 -14.51 1.87 -7.56
CA VAL A 315 -13.45 1.11 -8.26
C VAL A 315 -13.34 -0.30 -7.71
N LEU A 316 -13.29 -0.46 -6.39
CA LEU A 316 -13.15 -1.76 -5.73
C LEU A 316 -14.39 -2.64 -5.98
N LYS A 317 -15.59 -2.05 -5.89
CA LYS A 317 -16.83 -2.76 -6.22
C LYS A 317 -16.84 -3.24 -7.67
N ARG A 318 -16.45 -2.37 -8.61
CA ARG A 318 -16.31 -2.77 -10.02
C ARG A 318 -15.29 -3.90 -10.20
N ALA A 319 -14.18 -3.87 -9.48
CA ALA A 319 -13.19 -4.95 -9.51
C ALA A 319 -13.79 -6.28 -9.02
N ARG A 320 -14.48 -6.28 -7.87
CA ARG A 320 -15.19 -7.44 -7.34
C ARG A 320 -16.17 -8.01 -8.37
N CYS A 321 -17.07 -7.17 -8.90
CA CYS A 321 -18.10 -7.60 -9.84
C CYS A 321 -17.59 -7.98 -11.23
N THR A 322 -16.37 -7.57 -11.58
CA THR A 322 -15.70 -8.04 -12.81
C THR A 322 -15.20 -9.47 -12.65
N VAL A 323 -14.71 -9.82 -11.45
CA VAL A 323 -14.15 -11.15 -11.15
C VAL A 323 -15.26 -12.15 -10.81
N ASP A 324 -16.19 -11.74 -9.95
CA ASP A 324 -17.32 -12.56 -9.50
C ASP A 324 -18.62 -11.78 -9.67
N ARG A 325 -19.29 -11.99 -10.80
CA ARG A 325 -20.59 -11.36 -11.11
C ARG A 325 -21.73 -11.85 -10.23
N THR A 326 -21.57 -13.01 -9.57
CA THR A 326 -22.59 -13.63 -8.72
C THR A 326 -22.49 -13.16 -7.27
N ASN A 327 -21.47 -12.37 -6.93
CA ASN A 327 -21.32 -11.81 -5.60
C ASN A 327 -22.53 -10.92 -5.24
N PHE A 328 -23.08 -11.11 -4.05
CA PHE A 328 -24.28 -10.39 -3.60
C PHE A 328 -24.08 -8.87 -3.57
N GLU A 329 -22.85 -8.37 -3.41
CA GLU A 329 -22.57 -6.93 -3.43
C GLU A 329 -22.83 -6.27 -4.79
N CYS A 330 -22.87 -7.05 -5.88
CA CYS A 330 -22.99 -6.53 -7.23
C CYS A 330 -24.39 -6.05 -7.58
N THR A 331 -25.41 -6.50 -6.86
CA THR A 331 -26.81 -6.07 -7.03
C THR A 331 -27.23 -5.02 -6.00
N LEU A 332 -26.44 -4.82 -4.93
CA LEU A 332 -26.76 -3.89 -3.85
C LEU A 332 -26.19 -2.48 -4.12
N GLY A 333 -26.97 -1.43 -3.84
CA GLY A 333 -26.48 -0.05 -3.84
C GLY A 333 -25.69 0.32 -2.57
N GLY A 334 -25.04 1.48 -2.56
CA GLY A 334 -24.50 2.09 -1.34
C GLY A 334 -22.98 2.00 -1.10
N GLU A 335 -22.22 1.48 -2.07
CA GLU A 335 -20.75 1.55 -2.13
C GLU A 335 -20.28 2.34 -3.33
#